data_AF-A5C0H0-F1
#
_entry.id   AF-A5C0H0-F1
#
_cell.length_a   1.000
_cell.length_b   1.000
_cell.length_c   1.000
_cell.angle_alpha   90.00
_cell.angle_beta   90.00
_cell.angle_gamma   90.00
#
_symmetry.space_group_name_H-M   'P 1'
#
loop_
_entity.id
_entity.type
_entity.pdbx_description
1 polymer ?
#
loop_
_entity_poly.entity_id
_entity_poly.type
_entity_poly.pdbx_seq_one_letter_code
_entity_poly.pdbx_strand_id
1 'polypeptide(L)'
;MEANRGQNGIQQLLAVEQEAQHIVNAARNAKMARLKQAKEEAEKEIAEFRVRMEKEFQRKVAESSGDSGANVKRLELETDAKIQNLKVEAARISHDVVHMLLKHVNTVRT
;
A
#
# COMPACT_ATOMS: atom_id res chain seq x y z
N MET A 1 -64.64 13.79 49.89
CA MET A 1 -64.18 13.99 48.49
C MET A 1 -62.66 14.23 48.37
N GLU A 2 -61.91 14.36 49.47
CA GLU A 2 -60.46 14.62 49.46
C GLU A 2 -59.60 13.38 49.14
N ALA A 3 -60.01 12.18 49.60
CA ALA A 3 -59.27 10.93 49.40
C ALA A 3 -59.11 10.53 47.91
N ASN A 4 -60.06 10.91 47.07
CA ASN A 4 -60.04 10.61 45.63
C ASN A 4 -59.05 11.51 44.87
N ARG A 5 -58.81 12.74 45.34
CA ARG A 5 -57.79 13.64 44.76
C ARG A 5 -56.36 13.16 45.04
N GLY A 6 -56.12 12.60 46.23
CA GLY A 6 -54.82 12.02 46.59
C GLY A 6 -54.48 10.78 45.76
N GLN A 7 -55.45 9.87 45.53
CA GLN A 7 -55.25 8.69 44.68
C GLN A 7 -55.00 9.06 43.20
N ASN A 8 -55.72 10.04 42.66
CA ASN A 8 -55.50 10.53 41.28
C ASN A 8 -54.14 11.24 41.13
N GLY A 9 -53.70 12.00 42.15
CA GLY A 9 -52.38 12.64 42.15
C GLY A 9 -51.23 11.65 42.19
N ILE A 10 -51.35 10.55 42.96
CA ILE A 10 -50.35 9.49 43.01
C ILE A 10 -50.24 8.76 41.66
N GLN A 11 -51.36 8.49 40.99
CA GLN A 11 -51.34 7.89 39.65
C GLN A 11 -50.68 8.80 38.61
N GLN A 12 -50.92 10.12 38.70
CA GLN A 12 -50.22 11.10 37.85
C GLN A 12 -48.71 11.13 38.12
N LEU A 13 -48.28 11.13 39.38
CA LEU A 13 -46.86 11.09 39.73
C LEU A 13 -46.19 9.80 39.24
N LEU A 14 -46.87 8.65 39.36
CA LEU A 14 -46.37 7.38 38.86
C LEU A 14 -46.22 7.37 37.34
N ALA A 15 -47.18 7.96 36.61
CA ALA A 15 -47.09 8.11 35.15
C ALA A 15 -45.92 9.01 34.74
N VAL A 16 -45.75 10.14 35.43
CA VAL A 16 -44.62 11.06 35.21
C VAL A 16 -43.28 10.39 35.54
N GLU A 17 -43.21 9.58 36.58
CA GLU A 17 -42.01 8.82 36.95
C GLU A 17 -41.65 7.79 35.86
N GLN A 18 -42.64 7.06 35.32
CA GLN A 18 -42.42 6.14 34.21
C GLN A 18 -41.96 6.86 32.94
N GLU A 19 -42.56 8.01 32.62
CA GLU A 19 -42.19 8.80 31.45
C GLU A 19 -40.77 9.37 31.58
N ALA A 20 -40.41 9.91 32.76
CA ALA A 20 -39.06 10.36 33.04
C ALA A 20 -38.03 9.21 32.92
N GLN A 21 -38.35 8.04 33.46
CA GLN A 21 -37.52 6.84 33.36
C GLN A 21 -37.35 6.42 31.89
N HIS A 22 -38.42 6.48 31.10
CA HIS A 22 -38.38 6.17 29.68
C HIS A 22 -37.51 7.16 28.90
N ILE A 23 -37.62 8.47 29.18
CA ILE A 23 -36.80 9.52 28.55
C ILE A 23 -35.31 9.28 28.85
N VAL A 24 -34.96 9.00 30.10
CA VAL A 24 -33.56 8.72 30.48
C VAL A 24 -33.03 7.46 29.82
N ASN A 25 -33.84 6.40 29.74
CA ASN A 25 -33.44 5.15 29.07
C ASN A 25 -33.29 5.34 27.56
N ALA A 26 -34.18 6.08 26.92
CA ALA A 26 -34.08 6.43 25.50
C ALA A 26 -32.80 7.24 25.23
N ALA A 27 -32.48 8.23 26.07
CA ALA A 27 -31.25 9.01 25.97
C ALA A 27 -29.98 8.14 26.14
N ARG A 28 -29.99 7.21 27.11
CA ARG A 28 -28.88 6.27 27.33
C ARG A 28 -28.69 5.34 26.13
N ASN A 29 -29.78 4.80 25.59
CA ASN A 29 -29.75 3.93 24.41
C ASN A 29 -29.28 4.69 23.16
N ALA A 30 -29.74 5.92 22.95
CA ALA A 30 -29.28 6.77 21.84
C ALA A 30 -27.78 7.08 21.94
N LYS A 31 -27.27 7.34 23.16
CA LYS A 31 -25.83 7.50 23.40
C LYS A 31 -25.05 6.24 23.05
N MET A 32 -25.50 5.08 23.51
CA MET A 32 -24.85 3.80 23.19
C MET A 32 -24.88 3.50 21.68
N ALA A 33 -26.01 3.76 21.02
CA ALA A 33 -26.16 3.59 19.57
C ALA A 33 -25.18 4.48 18.80
N ARG A 34 -25.06 5.77 19.16
CA ARG A 34 -24.08 6.68 18.54
C ARG A 34 -22.64 6.21 18.75
N LEU A 35 -22.30 5.71 19.94
CA LEU A 35 -20.96 5.16 20.20
C LEU A 35 -20.67 3.92 19.35
N LYS A 36 -21.65 3.02 19.22
CA LYS A 36 -21.52 1.82 18.37
C LYS A 36 -21.37 2.19 16.90
N GLN A 37 -22.20 3.12 16.43
CA GLN A 37 -22.12 3.63 15.05
C GLN A 37 -20.77 4.26 14.76
N ALA A 38 -20.27 5.14 15.64
CA ALA A 38 -18.95 5.76 15.46
C ALA A 38 -17.82 4.73 15.39
N LYS A 39 -17.91 3.65 16.18
CA LYS A 39 -16.94 2.55 16.14
C LYS A 39 -17.04 1.77 14.82
N GLU A 40 -18.25 1.43 14.37
CA GLU A 40 -18.47 0.70 13.12
C GLU A 40 -18.03 1.52 11.89
N GLU A 41 -18.32 2.83 11.88
CA GLU A 41 -17.87 3.75 10.81
C GLU A 41 -16.35 3.87 10.78
N ALA A 42 -15.69 3.99 11.94
CA ALA A 42 -14.23 4.02 12.02
C ALA A 42 -13.60 2.69 11.56
N GLU A 43 -14.14 1.54 11.96
CA GLU A 43 -13.67 0.23 11.50
C GLU A 43 -13.82 0.07 9.99
N LYS A 44 -14.94 0.53 9.43
CA LYS A 44 -15.18 0.53 7.99
C LYS A 44 -14.17 1.42 7.25
N GLU A 45 -13.93 2.63 7.73
CA GLU A 45 -12.97 3.55 7.12
C GLU A 45 -11.54 3.01 7.17
N ILE A 46 -11.15 2.38 8.29
CA ILE A 46 -9.85 1.71 8.42
C ILE A 46 -9.74 0.55 7.43
N ALA A 47 -10.79 -0.25 7.26
CA ALA A 47 -10.80 -1.36 6.31
C ALA A 47 -10.66 -0.85 4.86
N GLU A 48 -11.41 0.20 4.49
CA GLU A 48 -11.30 0.84 3.17
C GLU A 48 -9.92 1.44 2.94
N PHE A 49 -9.33 2.10 3.94
CA PHE A 49 -7.98 2.63 3.88
C PHE A 49 -6.95 1.51 3.68
N ARG A 50 -7.08 0.40 4.40
CA ARG A 50 -6.20 -0.76 4.26
C ARG A 50 -6.26 -1.36 2.86
N VAL A 51 -7.46 -1.51 2.29
CA VAL A 51 -7.64 -2.01 0.91
C VAL A 51 -7.02 -1.05 -0.11
N ARG A 52 -7.20 0.26 0.08
CA ARG A 52 -6.61 1.29 -0.79
C ARG A 52 -5.08 1.25 -0.75
N MET A 53 -4.51 1.21 0.45
CA MET A 53 -3.07 1.11 0.66
C MET A 53 -2.48 -0.16 0.07
N GLU A 54 -3.15 -1.31 0.25
CA GLU A 54 -2.71 -2.58 -0.32
C GLU A 54 -2.77 -2.53 -1.86
N LYS A 55 -3.83 -1.95 -2.44
CA LYS A 55 -3.93 -1.77 -3.89
C LYS A 55 -2.83 -0.86 -4.44
N GLU A 56 -2.53 0.24 -3.76
CA GLU A 56 -1.42 1.13 -4.12
C GLU A 56 -0.07 0.44 -3.97
N PHE A 57 0.12 -0.35 -2.92
CA PHE A 57 1.34 -1.13 -2.71
C PHE A 57 1.53 -2.15 -3.83
N GLN A 58 0.50 -2.95 -4.15
CA GLN A 58 0.54 -3.90 -5.26
C GLN A 58 0.82 -3.21 -6.60
N ARG A 59 0.23 -2.04 -6.85
CA ARG A 59 0.51 -1.25 -8.06
C ARG A 59 1.99 -0.83 -8.10
N LYS A 60 2.52 -0.27 -7.01
CA LYS A 60 3.94 0.13 -6.93
C LYS A 60 4.88 -1.05 -7.08
N VAL A 61 4.55 -2.20 -6.49
CA VAL A 61 5.32 -3.43 -6.65
C VAL A 61 5.31 -3.86 -8.11
N ALA A 62 4.15 -3.89 -8.77
CA ALA A 62 4.03 -4.24 -10.19
C ALA A 62 4.80 -3.27 -11.10
N GLU A 63 4.73 -1.96 -10.84
CA GLU A 63 5.49 -0.94 -11.56
C GLU A 63 7.00 -1.12 -11.36
N SER A 64 7.46 -1.31 -10.12
CA SER A 64 8.89 -1.48 -9.80
C SER A 64 9.46 -2.81 -10.31
N SER A 65 8.70 -3.89 -10.23
CA SER A 65 9.10 -5.19 -10.76
C SER A 65 9.02 -5.24 -12.30
N GLY A 66 8.08 -4.51 -12.90
CA GLY A 66 7.99 -4.33 -14.36
C GLY A 66 9.16 -3.54 -14.94
N ASP A 67 9.58 -2.47 -14.26
CA ASP A 67 10.73 -1.65 -14.68
C ASP A 67 12.05 -2.43 -14.63
N SER A 68 12.21 -3.29 -13.62
CA SER A 68 13.38 -4.17 -13.51
C SER A 68 13.53 -5.09 -14.72
N GLY A 69 12.44 -5.69 -15.21
CA GLY A 69 12.46 -6.54 -16.40
C GLY A 69 12.73 -5.77 -17.70
N ALA A 70 12.17 -4.57 -17.85
CA ALA A 70 12.40 -3.72 -19.02
C ALA A 70 13.84 -3.20 -19.08
N ASN A 71 14.39 -2.77 -17.93
CA ASN A 71 15.76 -2.29 -17.84
C ASN A 71 16.78 -3.42 -18.07
N VAL A 72 16.53 -4.62 -17.53
CA VAL A 72 17.40 -5.79 -17.79
C VAL A 72 17.43 -6.14 -19.28
N LYS A 73 16.28 -6.23 -19.95
CA LYS A 73 16.24 -6.51 -21.40
C LYS A 73 16.96 -5.44 -22.23
N ARG A 74 16.80 -4.16 -21.88
CA ARG A 74 17.54 -3.07 -22.55
C ARG A 74 19.05 -3.20 -22.33
N LEU A 75 19.45 -3.50 -21.10
CA LEU A 75 20.87 -3.66 -20.74
C LEU A 75 21.50 -4.87 -21.45
N GLU A 76 20.77 -5.97 -21.56
CA GLU A 76 21.19 -7.16 -22.31
C GLU A 76 21.44 -6.82 -23.78
N LEU A 77 20.50 -6.15 -24.45
CA LEU A 77 20.65 -5.72 -25.85
C LEU A 77 21.85 -4.77 -26.04
N GLU A 78 22.02 -3.78 -25.16
CA GLU A 78 23.16 -2.87 -25.22
C GLU A 78 24.50 -3.59 -24.98
N THR A 79 24.51 -4.56 -24.05
CA THR A 79 25.70 -5.36 -23.73
C THR A 79 26.07 -6.26 -24.90
N ASP A 80 25.10 -6.95 -25.49
CA ASP A 80 25.32 -7.80 -26.66
C ASP A 80 25.83 -6.99 -27.85
N ALA A 81 25.24 -5.82 -28.12
CA ALA A 81 25.73 -4.92 -29.16
C ALA A 81 27.18 -4.49 -28.90
N LYS A 82 27.53 -4.19 -27.64
CA LYS A 82 28.89 -3.77 -27.27
C LYS A 82 29.89 -4.92 -27.37
N ILE A 83 29.50 -6.14 -27.01
CA ILE A 83 30.30 -7.36 -27.19
C ILE A 83 30.57 -7.59 -28.68
N GLN A 84 29.57 -7.45 -29.55
CA GLN A 84 29.76 -7.62 -30.99
C GLN A 84 30.73 -6.57 -31.55
N ASN A 85 30.57 -5.30 -31.16
CA ASN A 85 31.49 -4.24 -31.55
C ASN A 85 32.92 -4.53 -31.09
N LEU A 86 33.11 -4.95 -29.83
CA LEU A 86 34.43 -5.33 -29.32
C LEU A 86 35.04 -6.52 -30.07
N LYS A 87 34.24 -7.53 -30.45
CA LYS A 87 34.71 -8.66 -31.25
C LYS A 87 35.19 -8.24 -32.63
N VAL A 88 34.44 -7.36 -33.29
CA VAL A 88 34.80 -6.82 -34.61
C VAL A 88 36.10 -6.02 -34.53
N GLU A 89 36.20 -5.12 -33.54
CA GLU A 89 37.41 -4.32 -33.34
C GLU A 89 38.61 -5.19 -32.97
N ALA A 90 38.45 -6.18 -32.10
CA ALA A 90 39.50 -7.12 -31.74
C ALA A 90 39.98 -7.92 -32.97
N ALA A 91 39.07 -8.40 -33.82
CA ALA A 91 39.41 -9.10 -35.05
C ALA A 91 40.14 -8.20 -36.06
N ARG A 92 39.81 -6.89 -36.09
CA ARG A 92 40.47 -5.92 -36.94
C ARG A 92 41.92 -5.67 -36.51
N ILE A 93 42.16 -5.49 -35.22
CA ILE A 93 43.49 -5.15 -34.69
C ILE A 93 44.36 -6.38 -34.39
N SER A 94 43.78 -7.58 -34.29
CA SER A 94 44.51 -8.78 -33.88
C SER A 94 45.69 -9.10 -34.78
N HIS A 95 45.54 -8.89 -36.09
CA HIS A 95 46.62 -9.15 -37.05
C HIS A 95 47.84 -8.25 -36.79
N ASP A 96 47.62 -6.96 -36.57
CA ASP A 96 48.68 -5.98 -36.33
C ASP A 96 49.38 -6.22 -34.98
N VAL A 97 48.60 -6.58 -33.95
CA VAL A 97 49.14 -6.95 -32.63
C VAL A 97 49.98 -8.23 -32.72
N VAL A 98 49.50 -9.26 -33.42
CA VAL A 98 50.26 -10.50 -33.64
C VAL A 98 51.56 -10.23 -34.40
N HIS A 99 51.52 -9.41 -35.45
CA HIS A 99 52.71 -9.03 -36.19
C HIS A 99 53.71 -8.27 -35.30
N MET A 100 53.24 -7.33 -34.49
CA MET A 100 54.08 -6.57 -33.54
C MET A 100 54.74 -7.50 -32.50
N LEU A 101 53.98 -8.44 -31.92
CA LEU A 101 54.50 -9.40 -30.95
C LEU A 101 55.54 -10.34 -31.57
N LEU A 102 55.25 -10.91 -32.75
CA LEU A 102 56.19 -11.78 -33.46
C LEU A 102 57.49 -11.05 -33.81
N LYS A 103 57.40 -9.78 -34.23
CA LYS A 103 58.57 -8.95 -34.49
C LYS A 103 59.43 -8.80 -33.23
N HIS A 104 58.83 -8.45 -32.09
CA HIS A 104 59.56 -8.28 -30.83
C HIS A 104 60.21 -9.58 -30.35
N VAL A 105 59.54 -10.72 -30.49
CA VAL A 105 60.07 -12.03 -30.05
C VAL A 105 61.19 -12.53 -30.96
N ASN A 106 61.13 -12.26 -32.27
CA ASN A 106 62.16 -12.69 -33.22
C ASN A 106 63.36 -11.75 -33.31
N THR A 107 63.27 -10.51 -32.81
CA THR A 107 64.47 -9.67 -32.61
C THR A 107 65.21 -10.10 -31.36
N VAL A 108 66.22 -10.97 -31.54
CA VAL A 108 67.26 -11.17 -30.52
C VAL A 108 68.02 -9.86 -30.38
N ARG A 109 67.93 -9.23 -29.19
CA ARG A 109 68.85 -8.14 -28.82
C ARG A 109 70.23 -8.76 -28.57
N THR A 110 71.09 -8.75 -29.58
CA THR A 110 72.54 -8.71 -29.40
C THR A 110 72.99 -7.34 -28.97
#